data_AF-A0AAD7BEY8-F1
#
_entry.id   AF-A0AAD7BEY8-F1
#
_cell.length_a   1.000
_cell.length_b   1.000
_cell.length_c   1.000
_cell.angle_alpha   90.00
_cell.angle_beta   90.00
_cell.angle_gamma   90.00
#
_symmetry.space_group_name_H-M   'P 1'
#
loop_
_entity.id
_entity.type
_entity.pdbx_description
1 polymer ?
#
loop_
_entity_poly.entity_id
_entity_poly.type
_entity_poly.pdbx_seq_one_letter_code
_entity_poly.pdbx_strand_id
1 'polypeptide(L)'
;VILNVTSDMASNGLMAKIPKNFLHDFVAYNTSKAAANSYTIGLAKELDAEGIKVNTATPGFTSTKLNGFREGGKTSEQAAAILLPWALLDKD
;
A
#
# COMPACT_ATOMS: atom_id res chain seq x y z
N VAL A 1 14.66 4.33 7.38
CA VAL A 1 13.47 3.51 7.01
C VAL A 1 13.01 3.92 5.62
N ILE A 2 12.51 2.98 4.84
CA ILE A 2 11.85 3.20 3.55
C ILE A 2 10.42 2.67 3.67
N LEU A 3 9.42 3.47 3.27
CA LEU A 3 8.01 3.07 3.26
C LEU A 3 7.44 3.20 1.86
N ASN A 4 7.10 2.06 1.25
CA ASN A 4 6.41 2.01 -0.03
C ASN A 4 4.89 1.99 0.16
N VAL A 5 4.19 2.95 -0.44
CA VAL A 5 2.73 3.07 -0.30
C VAL A 5 2.00 2.20 -1.33
N THR A 6 1.21 1.25 -0.84
CA THR A 6 0.47 0.28 -1.65
C THR A 6 -1.04 0.34 -1.39
N SER A 7 -1.76 -0.72 -1.73
CA SER A 7 -3.22 -0.78 -1.70
C SER A 7 -3.66 -2.15 -1.21
N ASP A 8 -4.81 -2.22 -0.54
CA ASP A 8 -5.49 -3.48 -0.24
C ASP A 8 -5.67 -4.36 -1.50
N MET A 9 -5.84 -3.70 -2.66
CA MET A 9 -6.02 -4.36 -3.96
C MET A 9 -4.74 -5.05 -4.49
N ALA A 10 -3.60 -4.84 -3.83
CA ALA A 10 -2.37 -5.59 -4.07
C ALA A 10 -2.40 -7.02 -3.50
N SER A 11 -3.33 -7.30 -2.56
CA SER A 11 -3.44 -8.60 -1.92
C SER A 11 -4.11 -9.60 -2.85
N ASN A 12 -3.33 -10.52 -3.41
CA ASN A 12 -3.85 -11.62 -4.23
C ASN A 12 -4.87 -12.47 -3.45
N GLY A 13 -4.67 -12.66 -2.14
CA GLY A 13 -5.60 -13.41 -1.29
C GLY A 13 -6.94 -12.69 -1.08
N LEU A 14 -6.94 -11.36 -0.99
CA LEU A 14 -8.18 -10.57 -0.95
C LEU A 14 -8.86 -10.58 -2.31
N MET A 15 -8.11 -10.29 -3.38
CA MET A 15 -8.63 -10.20 -4.74
C MET A 15 -9.20 -11.53 -5.24
N ALA A 16 -8.73 -12.67 -4.73
CA ALA A 16 -9.31 -13.98 -5.03
C ALA A 16 -10.67 -14.25 -4.35
N LYS A 17 -11.01 -13.51 -3.28
CA LYS A 17 -12.20 -13.74 -2.45
C LYS A 17 -13.34 -12.76 -2.66
N ILE A 18 -13.05 -11.55 -3.15
CA ILE A 18 -14.08 -10.52 -3.33
C ILE A 18 -15.04 -10.88 -4.49
N PRO A 19 -16.27 -10.33 -4.51
CA PRO A 19 -17.22 -10.57 -5.58
C PRO A 19 -16.70 -10.13 -6.96
N LYS A 20 -17.09 -10.89 -7.99
CA LYS A 20 -16.84 -10.54 -9.40
C LYS A 20 -17.31 -9.11 -9.67
N ASN A 21 -16.47 -8.33 -10.36
CA ASN A 21 -16.69 -6.92 -10.73
C ASN A 21 -16.68 -5.88 -9.59
N PHE A 22 -16.21 -6.21 -8.38
CA PHE A 22 -16.09 -5.18 -7.33
C PHE A 22 -14.83 -4.31 -7.50
N LEU A 23 -13.65 -4.92 -7.56
CA LEU A 23 -12.35 -4.21 -7.68
C LEU A 23 -11.48 -4.78 -8.81
N HIS A 24 -12.04 -5.63 -9.66
CA HIS A 24 -11.31 -6.34 -10.72
C HIS A 24 -11.03 -5.50 -11.97
N ASP A 25 -11.79 -4.43 -12.21
CA ASP A 25 -11.63 -3.57 -13.40
C ASP A 25 -10.34 -2.75 -13.36
N PHE A 26 -9.70 -2.64 -12.20
CA PHE A 26 -8.47 -1.89 -11.98
C PHE A 26 -7.21 -2.76 -12.17
N VAL A 27 -7.19 -3.63 -13.17
CA VAL A 27 -6.13 -4.65 -13.36
C VAL A 27 -4.73 -4.05 -13.32
N ALA A 28 -4.46 -3.01 -14.12
CA ALA A 28 -3.14 -2.38 -14.17
C ALA A 28 -2.72 -1.78 -12.82
N TYR A 29 -3.66 -1.15 -12.10
CA TYR A 29 -3.39 -0.61 -10.77
C TYR A 29 -3.08 -1.73 -9.76
N ASN A 30 -3.91 -2.77 -9.71
CA ASN A 30 -3.76 -3.91 -8.81
C ASN A 30 -2.42 -4.61 -9.04
N THR A 31 -2.08 -4.89 -10.30
CA THR A 31 -0.81 -5.51 -10.68
C THR A 31 0.38 -4.63 -10.27
N SER A 32 0.31 -3.31 -10.50
CA SER A 32 1.40 -2.41 -10.11
C SER A 32 1.63 -2.39 -8.60
N LYS A 33 0.56 -2.44 -7.79
CA LYS A 33 0.66 -2.44 -6.33
C LYS A 33 1.09 -3.81 -5.79
N ALA A 34 0.70 -4.92 -6.41
CA ALA A 34 1.22 -6.24 -6.09
C ALA A 34 2.72 -6.39 -6.42
N ALA A 35 3.15 -5.81 -7.55
CA ALA A 35 4.57 -5.72 -7.90
C ALA A 35 5.34 -4.87 -6.88
N ALA A 36 4.78 -3.74 -6.43
CA ALA A 36 5.39 -2.92 -5.38
C ALA A 36 5.54 -3.67 -4.04
N ASN A 37 4.58 -4.53 -3.66
CA ASN A 37 4.74 -5.42 -2.51
C ASN A 37 5.94 -6.37 -2.69
N SER A 38 6.06 -6.99 -3.86
CA SER A 38 7.17 -7.91 -4.18
C SER A 38 8.52 -7.19 -4.19
N TYR A 39 8.58 -6.00 -4.79
CA TYR A 39 9.76 -5.13 -4.79
C TYR A 39 10.19 -4.75 -3.38
N THR A 40 9.23 -4.39 -2.51
CA THR A 40 9.49 -4.04 -1.12
C THR A 40 10.20 -5.17 -0.37
N ILE A 41 9.75 -6.41 -0.58
CA ILE A 41 10.38 -7.60 0.04
C ILE A 41 11.82 -7.78 -0.45
N GLY A 42 12.04 -7.68 -1.76
CA GLY A 42 13.39 -7.78 -2.34
C GLY A 42 14.33 -6.72 -1.78
N LEU A 43 13.88 -5.46 -1.80
CA LEU A 43 14.65 -4.34 -1.28
C LEU A 43 14.94 -4.46 0.23
N ALA A 44 13.98 -4.96 1.01
CA ALA A 44 14.20 -5.21 2.43
C ALA A 44 15.32 -6.23 2.68
N LYS A 45 15.43 -7.26 1.84
CA LYS A 45 16.50 -8.26 1.94
C LYS A 45 17.85 -7.72 1.48
N GLU A 46 17.86 -6.86 0.47
CA GLU A 46 19.08 -6.25 -0.04
C GLU A 46 19.72 -5.30 0.98
N LEU A 47 18.92 -4.46 1.65
CA LEU A 47 19.42 -3.42 2.56
C LEU A 47 19.49 -3.85 4.03
N ASP A 48 19.27 -5.14 4.32
CA ASP A 48 19.25 -5.68 5.69
C ASP A 48 20.60 -5.49 6.40
N ALA A 49 21.71 -5.72 5.68
CA ALA A 49 23.07 -5.55 6.20
C ALA A 49 23.40 -4.09 6.56
N GLU A 50 22.68 -3.13 6.01
CA GLU A 50 22.83 -1.69 6.28
C GLU A 50 21.92 -1.21 7.42
N GLY A 51 21.12 -2.12 8.00
CA GLY A 51 20.14 -1.80 9.04
C GLY A 51 18.99 -0.93 8.52
N ILE A 52 18.72 -0.92 7.22
CA ILE A 52 17.64 -0.13 6.63
C ILE A 52 16.36 -0.95 6.61
N LYS A 53 15.42 -0.59 7.49
CA LYS A 53 14.07 -1.15 7.49
C LYS A 53 13.28 -0.69 6.26
N VAL A 54 12.75 -1.63 5.49
CA VAL A 54 11.93 -1.37 4.30
C VAL A 54 10.56 -2.04 4.49
N ASN A 55 9.49 -1.24 4.45
CA ASN A 55 8.13 -1.72 4.68
C ASN A 55 7.18 -1.25 3.60
N THR A 56 6.00 -1.87 3.56
CA THR A 56 4.88 -1.37 2.76
C THR A 56 3.63 -1.24 3.62
N ALA A 57 2.84 -0.21 3.35
CA ALA A 57 1.55 0.01 3.99
C ALA A 57 0.56 0.62 3.01
N THR A 58 -0.73 0.44 3.30
CA THR A 58 -1.82 1.08 2.57
C THR A 58 -2.51 2.14 3.43
N PRO A 59 -2.86 3.31 2.86
CA PRO A 59 -3.75 4.26 3.54
C PRO A 59 -5.20 3.75 3.63
N GLY A 60 -5.51 2.65 2.92
CA GLY A 60 -6.86 2.20 2.65
C GLY A 60 -7.61 3.15 1.71
N PHE A 61 -8.93 2.95 1.60
CA PHE A 61 -9.77 3.80 0.77
C PHE A 61 -9.78 5.25 1.28
N THR A 62 -9.27 6.16 0.43
CA THR A 62 -9.07 7.58 0.74
C THR A 62 -9.74 8.44 -0.33
N SER A 63 -10.60 9.36 0.05
CA SER A 63 -11.35 10.21 -0.87
C SER A 63 -10.42 11.29 -1.44
N THR A 64 -9.94 11.07 -2.68
CA THR A 64 -8.97 11.95 -3.34
C THR A 64 -9.31 12.10 -4.82
N LYS A 65 -8.60 12.99 -5.53
CA LYS A 65 -8.73 13.11 -6.98
C LYS A 65 -8.52 11.79 -7.74
N LEU A 66 -7.69 10.88 -7.23
CA LEU A 66 -7.39 9.59 -7.87
C LEU A 66 -8.64 8.76 -8.14
N ASN A 67 -9.61 8.80 -7.24
CA ASN A 67 -10.87 8.06 -7.35
C ASN A 67 -12.08 8.99 -7.54
N GLY A 68 -11.85 10.24 -7.96
CA GLY A 68 -12.92 11.22 -8.17
C GLY A 68 -13.63 11.66 -6.89
N PHE A 69 -12.90 11.67 -5.76
CA PHE A 69 -13.43 12.01 -4.43
C PHE A 69 -14.65 11.16 -4.03
N ARG A 70 -14.63 9.86 -4.37
CA ARG A 70 -15.72 8.94 -3.98
C ARG A 70 -15.97 8.98 -2.47
N GLU A 71 -17.24 8.94 -2.10
CA GLU A 71 -17.69 8.89 -0.71
C GLU A 71 -17.32 7.58 -0.02
N GLY A 72 -17.25 7.62 1.32
CA GLY A 72 -16.91 6.46 2.16
C GLY A 72 -15.41 6.25 2.39
N GLY A 73 -14.55 7.09 1.80
CA GLY A 73 -13.12 7.10 2.04
C GLY A 73 -12.71 8.00 3.21
N LYS A 74 -11.50 7.77 3.72
CA LYS A 74 -10.84 8.65 4.69
C LYS A 74 -10.46 10.00 4.05
N THR A 75 -10.29 11.04 4.86
CA THR A 75 -9.59 12.25 4.41
C THR A 75 -8.11 11.97 4.17
N SER A 76 -7.43 12.84 3.42
CA SER A 76 -5.98 12.74 3.17
C SER A 76 -5.18 12.71 4.47
N GLU A 77 -5.58 13.50 5.47
CA GLU A 77 -4.94 13.59 6.78
C GLU A 77 -5.11 12.29 7.56
N GLN A 78 -6.33 11.72 7.58
CA GLN A 78 -6.60 10.45 8.23
C GLN A 78 -5.84 9.29 7.57
N ALA A 79 -5.75 9.29 6.25
CA ALA A 79 -4.97 8.33 5.49
C ALA A 79 -3.45 8.45 5.75
N ALA A 80 -2.93 9.68 5.80
CA ALA A 80 -1.53 9.93 6.12
C ALA A 80 -1.17 9.51 7.55
N ALA A 81 -2.09 9.70 8.50
CA ALA A 81 -1.90 9.27 9.89
C ALA A 81 -1.69 7.75 10.03
N ILE A 82 -2.23 6.92 9.13
CA ILE A 82 -2.00 5.46 9.12
C ILE A 82 -0.56 5.13 8.70
N LEU A 83 0.01 5.92 7.79
CA LEU A 83 1.36 5.70 7.25
C LEU A 83 2.45 6.25 8.19
N LEU A 84 2.12 7.29 8.97
CA LEU A 84 3.06 8.05 9.79
C LEU A 84 3.91 7.18 10.73
N PRO A 85 3.37 6.20 11.49
CA PRO A 85 4.17 5.38 12.39
C PRO A 85 5.23 4.55 11.66
N TRP A 86 4.92 4.10 10.44
CA TRP A 86 5.85 3.31 9.61
C TRP A 86 6.94 4.18 8.97
N ALA A 87 6.61 5.44 8.65
CA ALA A 87 7.56 6.40 8.11
C ALA A 87 8.53 6.93 9.18
N LEU A 88 8.12 6.92 10.45
CA LEU A 88 8.90 7.39 11.60
C LEU A 88 9.50 6.25 12.43
N LEU A 89 9.62 5.05 11.85
CA LEU A 89 10.15 3.90 12.56
C LEU A 89 11.64 4.11 12.88
N ASP A 90 12.00 3.99 14.15
CA ASP A 90 13.36 4.18 14.62
C ASP A 90 14.33 3.13 14.07
N LYS A 91 15.61 3.49 14.05
CA LYS A 91 16.71 2.53 13.92
C LYS A 91 16.78 1.71 15.21
N ASP A 92 17.08 0.41 15.08
CA ASP A 92 17.34 -0.45 16.25
C ASP A 92 18.62 -0.04 16.98
#